data_AF-A0A4R8I2I8-F1
#
_entry.id   AF-A0A4R8I2I8-F1
#
_cell.length_a   1.000
_cell.length_b   1.000
_cell.length_c   1.000
_cell.angle_alpha   90.00
_cell.angle_beta   90.00
_cell.angle_gamma   90.00
#
_symmetry.space_group_name_H-M   'P 1'
#
loop_
_entity.id
_entity.type
_entity.pdbx_description
1 polymer ?
#
loop_
_entity_poly.entity_id
_entity_poly.type
_entity_poly.pdbx_seq_one_letter_code
_entity_poly.pdbx_strand_id
1 'polypeptide(L)'
;MPTDEIDEAIDWQGVPVDCGACPHKELLAEERCKPLRACVFDRYARRIDRFFDWNPELARHFLAHPYFEVRAWAAKAAEIFLLPALLDDPEETVRWSAARRLPDRYLLKLRNDPHREVRIRVAHRLDPVDLLPMIEDRDYYVRQVVARRISPDLLVLMIDDDEVEVRRVVAQRIAPQALKRMTTDADAAVRFEAAQRLDVAQLPDLISDPDWRVRYEVAQRAALADIRLLLSDEDPIVRETAEARLGKTPDPSGRKVLERNHSHIEERI
;
A
#
# COMPACT_ATOMS: atom_id res chain seq x y z
N MET A 1 -18.79 -6.60 22.44
CA MET A 1 -19.54 -6.90 21.20
C MET A 1 -19.89 -5.54 20.60
N PRO A 2 -19.33 -5.13 19.45
CA PRO A 2 -19.65 -3.80 18.93
C PRO A 2 -21.10 -3.81 18.43
N THR A 3 -21.94 -3.01 19.06
CA THR A 3 -23.32 -2.67 18.68
C THR A 3 -23.31 -1.74 17.46
N ASP A 4 -22.86 -2.27 16.32
CA ASP A 4 -22.93 -1.60 15.00
C ASP A 4 -24.12 -2.12 14.17
N GLU A 5 -25.03 -2.89 14.78
CA GLU A 5 -26.26 -3.30 14.11
C GLU A 5 -27.26 -2.15 14.17
N ILE A 6 -27.39 -1.45 13.04
CA ILE A 6 -28.50 -0.53 12.79
C ILE A 6 -29.79 -1.29 13.07
N ASP A 7 -30.61 -0.84 14.00
CA ASP A 7 -31.86 -1.51 14.40
C ASP A 7 -33.04 -1.16 13.48
N GLU A 8 -32.84 -0.22 12.56
CA GLU A 8 -33.81 0.20 11.56
C GLU A 8 -33.57 -0.43 10.18
N ALA A 9 -34.65 -0.80 9.49
CA ALA A 9 -34.63 -1.25 8.10
C ALA A 9 -35.08 -0.08 7.21
N ILE A 10 -34.13 0.75 6.80
CA ILE A 10 -34.36 1.92 5.95
C ILE A 10 -33.73 1.66 4.59
N ASP A 11 -34.46 2.01 3.53
CA ASP A 11 -33.99 1.87 2.17
C ASP A 11 -33.03 3.00 1.77
N TRP A 12 -32.46 2.89 0.57
CA TRP A 12 -31.51 3.89 0.05
C TRP A 12 -32.12 5.27 -0.22
N GLN A 13 -33.45 5.40 -0.24
CA GLN A 13 -34.17 6.67 -0.36
C GLN A 13 -34.50 7.28 1.01
N GLY A 14 -34.20 6.58 2.10
CA GLY A 14 -34.47 7.04 3.46
C GLY A 14 -35.87 6.68 3.97
N VAL A 15 -36.60 5.78 3.29
CA VAL A 15 -37.92 5.32 3.75
C VAL A 15 -37.84 3.91 4.35
N PRO A 16 -38.76 3.52 5.26
CA PRO A 16 -38.78 2.17 5.81
C PRO A 16 -38.93 1.12 4.70
N VAL A 17 -38.15 0.04 4.80
CA VAL A 17 -38.25 -1.09 3.87
C VAL A 17 -39.60 -1.76 4.03
N ASP A 18 -40.39 -1.80 2.96
CA ASP A 18 -41.70 -2.44 2.92
C ASP A 18 -41.65 -3.78 2.15
N CYS A 19 -41.62 -4.89 2.90
CA CYS A 19 -41.73 -6.23 2.32
C CYS A 19 -43.10 -6.52 1.70
N GLY A 20 -44.15 -5.81 2.13
CA GLY A 20 -45.52 -5.95 1.63
C GLY A 20 -45.70 -5.42 0.20
N ALA A 21 -44.85 -4.52 -0.27
CA ALA A 21 -44.83 -4.02 -1.65
C ALA A 21 -43.65 -4.55 -2.48
N CYS A 22 -42.70 -5.26 -1.86
CA CYS A 22 -41.47 -5.73 -2.50
C CYS A 22 -41.73 -6.75 -3.62
N PRO A 23 -41.03 -6.67 -4.77
CA PRO A 23 -41.12 -7.68 -5.83
C PRO A 23 -40.53 -9.05 -5.43
N HIS A 24 -39.79 -9.13 -4.31
CA HIS A 24 -39.12 -10.35 -3.84
C HIS A 24 -39.84 -11.05 -2.68
N LYS A 25 -41.18 -10.97 -2.62
CA LYS A 25 -41.99 -11.65 -1.58
C LYS A 25 -41.74 -13.15 -1.51
N GLU A 26 -41.53 -13.78 -2.66
CA GLU A 26 -41.23 -15.21 -2.74
C GLU A 26 -39.89 -15.53 -2.06
N LEU A 27 -38.86 -14.71 -2.27
CA LEU A 27 -37.57 -14.86 -1.57
C LEU A 27 -37.71 -14.73 -0.05
N LEU A 28 -38.61 -13.85 0.42
CA LEU A 28 -38.87 -13.73 1.84
C LEU A 28 -39.53 -15.00 2.41
N ALA A 29 -40.49 -15.57 1.68
CA ALA A 29 -41.16 -16.82 2.07
C ALA A 29 -40.18 -18.01 2.08
N GLU A 30 -39.18 -18.00 1.21
CA GLU A 30 -38.10 -18.99 1.14
C GLU A 30 -36.93 -18.71 2.11
N GLU A 31 -37.03 -17.67 2.96
CA GLU A 31 -35.97 -17.20 3.87
C GLU A 31 -34.66 -16.78 3.17
N ARG A 32 -34.73 -16.47 1.88
CA ARG A 32 -33.63 -15.99 1.04
C ARG A 32 -33.45 -14.48 1.05
N CYS A 33 -34.30 -13.76 1.78
CA CYS A 33 -34.03 -12.40 2.25
C CYS A 33 -34.72 -12.19 3.60
N LYS A 34 -34.28 -11.20 4.39
CA LYS A 34 -34.87 -10.90 5.71
C LYS A 34 -34.60 -9.45 6.13
N PRO A 35 -35.61 -8.66 6.53
CA PRO A 35 -35.41 -7.33 7.10
C PRO A 35 -34.37 -7.33 8.22
N LEU A 36 -33.61 -6.24 8.32
CA LEU A 36 -32.48 -6.06 9.25
C LEU A 36 -31.29 -7.02 9.04
N ARG A 37 -31.40 -8.00 8.14
CA ARG A 37 -30.37 -9.02 7.93
C ARG A 37 -29.85 -9.07 6.49
N ALA A 38 -30.70 -9.22 5.50
CA ALA A 38 -30.32 -9.30 4.09
C ALA A 38 -31.44 -8.73 3.23
N CYS A 39 -31.18 -7.58 2.60
CA CYS A 39 -32.15 -6.89 1.76
C CYS A 39 -31.41 -6.04 0.73
N VAL A 40 -31.80 -6.17 -0.54
CA VAL A 40 -31.20 -5.41 -1.65
C VAL A 40 -31.59 -3.93 -1.64
N PHE A 41 -32.74 -3.59 -1.05
CA PHE A 41 -33.22 -2.21 -0.99
C PHE A 41 -32.69 -1.45 0.23
N ASP A 42 -32.09 -2.13 1.20
CA ASP A 42 -31.57 -1.50 2.42
C ASP A 42 -30.39 -0.57 2.11
N ARG A 43 -30.28 0.57 2.80
CA ARG A 43 -29.14 1.49 2.66
C ARG A 43 -27.84 0.92 3.23
N TYR A 44 -27.91 -0.06 4.13
CA TYR A 44 -26.74 -0.60 4.79
C TYR A 44 -26.03 -1.63 3.91
N ALA A 45 -24.85 -1.27 3.42
CA ALA A 45 -24.03 -2.07 2.50
C ALA A 45 -23.88 -3.55 2.92
N ARG A 46 -23.68 -3.86 4.21
CA ARG A 46 -23.53 -5.26 4.68
C ARG A 46 -24.79 -6.12 4.48
N ARG A 47 -25.98 -5.51 4.47
CA ARG A 47 -27.24 -6.22 4.21
C ARG A 47 -27.45 -6.46 2.71
N ILE A 48 -27.01 -5.51 1.88
CA ILE A 48 -27.00 -5.68 0.43
C ILE A 48 -26.00 -6.79 0.04
N ASP A 49 -24.79 -6.76 0.60
CA ASP A 49 -23.77 -7.80 0.40
C ASP A 49 -24.33 -9.19 0.74
N ARG A 50 -24.92 -9.33 1.94
CA ARG A 50 -25.53 -10.60 2.37
C ARG A 50 -26.69 -11.04 1.47
N PHE A 51 -27.47 -10.10 0.93
CA PHE A 51 -28.52 -10.44 -0.03
C PHE A 51 -27.96 -11.10 -1.29
N PHE A 52 -26.85 -10.59 -1.85
CA PHE A 52 -26.21 -11.18 -3.01
C PHE A 52 -25.43 -12.46 -2.69
N ASP A 53 -24.95 -12.64 -1.45
CA ASP A 53 -24.42 -13.93 -1.00
C ASP A 53 -25.51 -15.02 -0.99
N TRP A 54 -26.77 -14.67 -0.68
CA TRP A 54 -27.90 -15.60 -0.64
C TRP A 54 -28.59 -15.80 -2.00
N ASN A 55 -28.45 -14.83 -2.90
CA ASN A 55 -29.12 -14.81 -4.20
C ASN A 55 -28.18 -14.36 -5.33
N PRO A 56 -27.05 -15.07 -5.56
CA PRO A 56 -26.06 -14.64 -6.55
C PRO A 56 -26.63 -14.61 -7.97
N GLU A 57 -27.61 -15.45 -8.29
CA GLU A 57 -28.27 -15.51 -9.61
C GLU A 57 -29.06 -14.23 -9.95
N LEU A 58 -29.46 -13.46 -8.94
CA LEU A 58 -30.20 -12.20 -9.14
C LEU A 58 -29.29 -11.04 -9.51
N ALA A 59 -27.99 -11.11 -9.21
CA ALA A 59 -27.06 -10.00 -9.33
C ALA A 59 -27.07 -9.32 -10.70
N ARG A 60 -27.23 -10.10 -11.77
CA ARG A 60 -27.29 -9.59 -13.15
C ARG A 60 -28.41 -8.56 -13.39
N HIS A 61 -29.52 -8.69 -12.67
CA HIS A 61 -30.66 -7.79 -12.78
C HIS A 61 -30.47 -6.46 -12.05
N PHE A 62 -29.42 -6.36 -11.23
CA PHE A 62 -29.14 -5.19 -10.38
C PHE A 62 -27.95 -4.35 -10.87
N LEU A 63 -27.32 -4.71 -11.98
CA LEU A 63 -26.17 -3.97 -12.53
C LEU A 63 -26.52 -2.57 -13.04
N ALA A 64 -27.80 -2.27 -13.28
CA ALA A 64 -28.30 -0.95 -13.69
C ALA A 64 -29.12 -0.27 -12.58
N HIS A 65 -29.02 -0.75 -11.33
CA HIS A 65 -29.80 -0.21 -10.23
C HIS A 65 -29.44 1.27 -9.94
N PRO A 66 -30.41 2.15 -9.62
CA PRO A 66 -30.12 3.57 -9.36
C PRO A 66 -29.13 3.79 -8.22
N TYR A 67 -29.23 2.99 -7.16
CA TYR A 67 -28.31 3.04 -6.03
C TYR A 67 -27.00 2.31 -6.32
N PHE A 68 -25.88 3.01 -6.17
CA PHE A 68 -24.56 2.51 -6.55
C PHE A 68 -24.06 1.36 -5.67
N GLU A 69 -24.36 1.35 -4.37
CA GLU A 69 -23.99 0.23 -3.49
C GLU A 69 -24.60 -1.09 -3.99
N VAL A 70 -25.85 -1.04 -4.47
CA VAL A 70 -26.49 -2.21 -5.07
C VAL A 70 -25.76 -2.65 -6.33
N ARG A 71 -25.36 -1.73 -7.22
CA ARG A 71 -24.55 -2.07 -8.39
C ARG A 71 -23.19 -2.65 -8.00
N ALA A 72 -22.51 -2.07 -7.01
CA ALA A 72 -21.21 -2.49 -6.51
C ALA A 72 -21.25 -3.91 -5.93
N TRP A 73 -22.21 -4.20 -5.05
CA TRP A 73 -22.39 -5.53 -4.48
C TRP A 73 -22.94 -6.54 -5.50
N ALA A 74 -23.79 -6.12 -6.44
CA ALA A 74 -24.18 -6.98 -7.55
C ALA A 74 -22.96 -7.38 -8.41
N ALA A 75 -22.01 -6.47 -8.64
CA ALA A 75 -20.78 -6.77 -9.36
C ALA A 75 -19.92 -7.87 -8.69
N LYS A 76 -20.07 -8.10 -7.37
CA LYS A 76 -19.41 -9.20 -6.63
C LYS A 76 -19.91 -10.58 -7.08
N ALA A 77 -21.19 -10.70 -7.45
CA ALA A 77 -21.85 -11.97 -7.75
C ALA A 77 -22.20 -12.18 -9.23
N ALA A 78 -22.42 -11.10 -9.99
CA ALA A 78 -22.84 -11.17 -11.39
C ALA A 78 -21.85 -11.94 -12.29
N GLU A 79 -22.30 -12.39 -13.46
CA GLU A 79 -21.44 -13.11 -14.38
C GLU A 79 -20.30 -12.21 -14.90
N ILE A 80 -19.08 -12.76 -14.95
CA ILE A 80 -17.86 -12.00 -15.23
C ILE A 80 -17.90 -11.23 -16.57
N PHE A 81 -18.63 -11.75 -17.56
CA PHE A 81 -18.74 -11.14 -18.89
C PHE A 81 -19.67 -9.92 -18.92
N LEU A 82 -20.45 -9.66 -17.87
CA LEU A 82 -21.26 -8.44 -17.73
C LEU A 82 -20.48 -7.29 -17.09
N LEU A 83 -19.44 -7.60 -16.32
CA LEU A 83 -18.66 -6.62 -15.56
C LEU A 83 -17.88 -5.58 -16.40
N PRO A 84 -17.42 -5.84 -17.64
CA PRO A 84 -16.69 -4.84 -18.40
C PRO A 84 -17.45 -3.53 -18.62
N ALA A 85 -18.79 -3.56 -18.68
CA ALA A 85 -19.61 -2.36 -18.83
C ALA A 85 -19.59 -1.46 -17.58
N LEU A 86 -19.36 -2.04 -16.41
CA LEU A 86 -19.30 -1.31 -15.13
C LEU A 86 -17.98 -0.55 -14.94
N LEU A 87 -16.99 -0.76 -15.83
CA LEU A 87 -15.74 0.03 -15.80
C LEU A 87 -15.99 1.50 -16.18
N ASP A 88 -17.12 1.81 -16.82
CA ASP A 88 -17.53 3.16 -17.19
C ASP A 88 -18.62 3.71 -16.22
N ASP A 89 -18.90 3.01 -15.11
CA ASP A 89 -19.88 3.48 -14.11
C ASP A 89 -19.44 4.83 -13.52
N PRO A 90 -20.37 5.78 -13.27
CA PRO A 90 -20.02 7.07 -12.66
C PRO A 90 -19.35 6.93 -11.28
N GLU A 91 -19.67 5.88 -10.54
CA GLU A 91 -19.24 5.70 -9.15
C GLU A 91 -17.98 4.84 -9.06
N GLU A 92 -16.93 5.36 -8.44
CA GLU A 92 -15.63 4.69 -8.34
C GLU A 92 -15.71 3.34 -7.61
N THR A 93 -16.61 3.25 -6.62
CA THR A 93 -16.85 2.03 -5.85
C THR A 93 -17.41 0.91 -6.74
N VAL A 94 -18.25 1.24 -7.73
CA VAL A 94 -18.76 0.27 -8.71
C VAL A 94 -17.65 -0.12 -9.70
N ARG A 95 -16.92 0.85 -10.26
CA ARG A 95 -15.80 0.59 -11.18
C ARG A 95 -14.79 -0.37 -10.57
N TRP A 96 -14.40 -0.14 -9.31
CA TRP A 96 -13.49 -1.04 -8.59
C TRP A 96 -14.11 -2.41 -8.31
N SER A 97 -15.38 -2.47 -7.89
CA SER A 97 -16.03 -3.76 -7.56
C SER A 97 -16.05 -4.69 -8.77
N ALA A 98 -16.30 -4.14 -9.96
CA ALA A 98 -16.17 -4.86 -11.23
C ALA A 98 -14.71 -5.24 -11.53
N ALA A 99 -13.80 -4.27 -11.43
CA ALA A 99 -12.37 -4.45 -11.68
C ALA A 99 -11.79 -5.63 -10.88
N ARG A 100 -12.15 -5.78 -9.60
CA ARG A 100 -11.68 -6.83 -8.68
C ARG A 100 -11.81 -8.26 -9.25
N ARG A 101 -12.84 -8.51 -10.08
CA ARG A 101 -13.12 -9.83 -10.65
C ARG A 101 -12.70 -9.96 -12.11
N LEU A 102 -12.35 -8.87 -12.77
CA LEU A 102 -11.94 -8.87 -14.16
C LEU A 102 -10.45 -9.25 -14.33
N PRO A 103 -10.09 -9.92 -15.44
CA PRO A 103 -8.70 -10.14 -15.82
C PRO A 103 -7.91 -8.83 -15.96
N ASP A 104 -6.61 -8.85 -15.67
CA ASP A 104 -5.81 -7.62 -15.53
C ASP A 104 -5.74 -6.76 -16.81
N ARG A 105 -5.87 -7.36 -17.99
CA ARG A 105 -6.00 -6.62 -19.27
C ARG A 105 -7.12 -5.58 -19.28
N TYR A 106 -8.19 -5.78 -18.50
CA TYR A 106 -9.27 -4.80 -18.39
C TYR A 106 -8.89 -3.61 -17.49
N LEU A 107 -7.99 -3.82 -16.52
CA LEU A 107 -7.53 -2.78 -15.60
C LEU A 107 -6.67 -1.73 -16.30
N LEU A 108 -6.10 -2.05 -17.47
CA LEU A 108 -5.37 -1.09 -18.28
C LEU A 108 -6.23 0.14 -18.62
N LYS A 109 -7.56 -0.03 -18.77
CA LYS A 109 -8.50 1.08 -18.99
C LYS A 109 -8.66 2.00 -17.79
N LEU A 110 -8.48 1.46 -16.58
CA LEU A 110 -8.64 2.20 -15.32
C LEU A 110 -7.33 2.84 -14.83
N ARG A 111 -6.25 2.74 -15.60
CA ARG A 111 -4.96 3.32 -15.25
C ARG A 111 -5.03 4.83 -15.03
N ASN A 112 -5.86 5.50 -15.82
CA ASN A 112 -6.06 6.94 -15.79
C ASN A 112 -7.40 7.31 -15.13
N ASP A 113 -7.96 6.44 -14.27
CA ASP A 113 -9.23 6.70 -13.60
C ASP A 113 -9.19 8.05 -12.85
N PRO A 114 -10.24 8.88 -12.93
CA PRO A 114 -10.28 10.14 -12.22
C PRO A 114 -10.12 9.97 -10.70
N HIS A 115 -10.57 8.85 -10.14
CA HIS A 115 -10.50 8.61 -8.70
C HIS A 115 -9.18 7.95 -8.29
N ARG A 116 -8.45 8.58 -7.33
CA ARG A 116 -7.15 8.08 -6.86
C ARG A 116 -7.22 6.63 -6.35
N GLU A 117 -8.27 6.27 -5.62
CA GLU A 117 -8.42 4.94 -5.02
C GLU A 117 -8.50 3.84 -6.09
N VAL A 118 -9.11 4.13 -7.24
CA VAL A 118 -9.16 3.18 -8.35
C VAL A 118 -7.75 3.00 -8.92
N ARG A 119 -7.03 4.10 -9.19
CA ARG A 119 -5.65 4.05 -9.70
C ARG A 119 -4.71 3.31 -8.75
N ILE A 120 -4.83 3.50 -7.44
CA ILE A 120 -4.05 2.78 -6.42
C ILE A 120 -4.29 1.28 -6.53
N ARG A 121 -5.55 0.86 -6.57
CA ARG A 121 -5.91 -0.56 -6.61
C ARG A 121 -5.53 -1.21 -7.95
N VAL A 122 -5.63 -0.47 -9.05
CA VAL A 122 -5.10 -0.87 -10.37
C VAL A 122 -3.59 -1.03 -10.30
N ALA A 123 -2.87 -0.07 -9.73
CA ALA A 123 -1.42 -0.10 -9.57
C ALA A 123 -0.95 -1.26 -8.66
N HIS A 124 -1.78 -1.78 -7.76
CA HIS A 124 -1.47 -2.98 -6.98
C HIS A 124 -1.61 -4.29 -7.77
N ARG A 125 -2.38 -4.30 -8.86
CA ARG A 125 -2.72 -5.52 -9.59
C ARG A 125 -2.04 -5.67 -10.94
N LEU A 126 -1.80 -4.56 -11.66
CA LEU A 126 -1.18 -4.61 -12.98
C LEU A 126 0.17 -5.31 -12.96
N ASP A 127 0.57 -5.92 -14.08
CA ASP A 127 1.93 -6.43 -14.21
C ASP A 127 2.95 -5.30 -14.12
N PRO A 128 4.17 -5.53 -13.58
CA PRO A 128 5.16 -4.48 -13.42
C PRO A 128 5.49 -3.71 -14.70
N VAL A 129 5.42 -4.36 -15.87
CA VAL A 129 5.64 -3.72 -17.18
C VAL A 129 4.56 -2.68 -17.52
N ASP A 130 3.32 -2.91 -17.07
CA ASP A 130 2.18 -2.03 -17.34
C ASP A 130 2.09 -0.84 -16.38
N LEU A 131 2.93 -0.80 -15.34
CA LEU A 131 3.01 0.29 -14.38
C LEU A 131 3.84 1.47 -14.88
N LEU A 132 4.66 1.29 -15.92
CA LEU A 132 5.53 2.35 -16.44
C LEU A 132 4.78 3.66 -16.74
N PRO A 133 3.59 3.64 -17.36
CA PRO A 133 2.84 4.88 -17.63
C PRO A 133 2.21 5.53 -16.38
N MET A 134 2.33 4.90 -15.21
CA MET A 134 1.87 5.43 -13.91
C MET A 134 3.01 6.04 -13.09
N ILE A 135 4.25 6.05 -13.60
CA ILE A 135 5.41 6.63 -12.88
C ILE A 135 5.18 8.11 -12.56
N GLU A 136 4.49 8.85 -13.44
CA GLU A 136 4.19 10.28 -13.26
C GLU A 136 2.76 10.51 -12.76
N ASP A 137 2.14 9.53 -12.08
CA ASP A 137 0.79 9.73 -11.55
C ASP A 137 0.76 10.95 -10.63
N ARG A 138 -0.29 11.76 -10.77
CA ARG A 138 -0.50 12.97 -9.95
C ARG A 138 -0.57 12.69 -8.45
N ASP A 139 -0.96 11.48 -8.05
CA ASP A 139 -1.04 11.07 -6.65
C ASP A 139 0.26 10.39 -6.22
N TYR A 140 0.96 10.95 -5.23
CA TYR A 140 2.23 10.41 -4.76
C TYR A 140 2.12 8.97 -4.25
N TYR A 141 0.97 8.56 -3.71
CA TYR A 141 0.79 7.20 -3.20
C TYR A 141 0.71 6.20 -4.36
N VAL A 142 0.13 6.58 -5.49
CA VAL A 142 0.19 5.77 -6.72
C VAL A 142 1.63 5.62 -7.17
N ARG A 143 2.40 6.71 -7.24
CA ARG A 143 3.83 6.66 -7.56
C ARG A 143 4.62 5.80 -6.57
N GLN A 144 4.29 5.86 -5.28
CA GLN A 144 4.90 5.00 -4.27
C GLN A 144 4.60 3.51 -4.52
N VAL A 145 3.35 3.15 -4.87
CA VAL A 145 2.99 1.77 -5.23
C VAL A 145 3.74 1.32 -6.49
N VAL A 146 3.87 2.19 -7.49
CA VAL A 146 4.68 1.93 -8.69
C VAL A 146 6.13 1.68 -8.33
N ALA A 147 6.75 2.56 -7.53
CA ALA A 147 8.12 2.43 -7.05
C ALA A 147 8.36 1.16 -6.22
N ARG A 148 7.33 0.60 -5.56
CA ARG A 148 7.43 -0.69 -4.85
C ARG A 148 7.43 -1.90 -5.78
N ARG A 149 6.93 -1.77 -7.01
CA ARG A 149 6.61 -2.91 -7.87
C ARG A 149 7.40 -2.98 -9.17
N ILE A 150 7.82 -1.84 -9.76
CA ILE A 150 8.63 -1.85 -10.98
C ILE A 150 10.02 -2.48 -10.74
N SER A 151 10.68 -2.88 -11.82
CA SER A 151 12.05 -3.43 -11.76
C SER A 151 13.01 -2.44 -11.08
N PRO A 152 13.93 -2.90 -10.22
CA PRO A 152 14.99 -2.08 -9.65
C PRO A 152 15.77 -1.22 -10.65
N ASP A 153 15.99 -1.71 -11.87
CA ASP A 153 16.72 -0.97 -12.91
C ASP A 153 15.93 0.23 -13.46
N LEU A 154 14.60 0.20 -13.36
CA LEU A 154 13.71 1.26 -13.82
C LEU A 154 13.49 2.35 -12.75
N LEU A 155 13.87 2.10 -11.49
CA LEU A 155 13.71 3.07 -10.41
C LEU A 155 14.55 4.34 -10.57
N VAL A 156 15.56 4.32 -11.46
CA VAL A 156 16.29 5.52 -11.87
C VAL A 156 15.37 6.59 -12.47
N LEU A 157 14.21 6.21 -13.03
CA LEU A 157 13.21 7.13 -13.57
C LEU A 157 12.43 7.87 -12.47
N MET A 158 12.49 7.39 -11.23
CA MET A 158 11.76 7.94 -10.07
C MET A 158 12.72 8.53 -9.02
N ILE A 159 13.99 8.64 -9.36
CA ILE A 159 15.06 8.94 -8.41
C ILE A 159 14.96 10.35 -7.84
N ASP A 160 14.44 11.28 -8.64
CA ASP A 160 14.26 12.68 -8.31
C ASP A 160 12.76 13.01 -8.08
N ASP A 161 11.92 12.03 -7.67
CA ASP A 161 10.50 12.28 -7.36
C ASP A 161 10.37 13.37 -6.29
N ASP A 162 9.41 14.28 -6.42
CA ASP A 162 9.22 15.38 -5.46
C ASP A 162 8.93 14.87 -4.03
N GLU A 163 8.28 13.71 -3.91
CA GLU A 163 7.84 13.18 -2.63
C GLU A 163 8.91 12.32 -1.95
N VAL A 164 9.25 12.66 -0.70
CA VAL A 164 10.25 11.95 0.12
C VAL A 164 9.88 10.48 0.26
N GLU A 165 8.61 10.19 0.51
CA GLU A 165 8.13 8.82 0.70
C GLU A 165 8.22 7.95 -0.56
N VAL A 166 8.29 8.55 -1.75
CA VAL A 166 8.59 7.83 -2.99
C VAL A 166 10.09 7.61 -3.12
N ARG A 167 10.90 8.66 -2.90
CA ARG A 167 12.38 8.55 -2.95
C ARG A 167 12.93 7.56 -1.91
N ARG A 168 12.30 7.42 -0.74
CA ARG A 168 12.64 6.39 0.25
C ARG A 168 12.44 4.97 -0.29
N VAL A 169 11.30 4.70 -0.92
CA VAL A 169 11.05 3.40 -1.58
C VAL A 169 12.04 3.16 -2.72
N VAL A 170 12.40 4.21 -3.46
CA VAL A 170 13.44 4.14 -4.49
C VAL A 170 14.78 3.76 -3.85
N ALA A 171 15.23 4.44 -2.78
CA ALA A 171 16.48 4.13 -2.09
C ALA A 171 16.52 2.69 -1.56
N GLN A 172 15.39 2.16 -1.10
CA GLN A 172 15.26 0.77 -0.63
C GLN A 172 15.44 -0.28 -1.74
N ARG A 173 15.15 0.05 -3.00
CA ARG A 173 15.03 -0.95 -4.07
C ARG A 173 15.90 -0.71 -5.29
N ILE A 174 16.33 0.53 -5.54
CA ILE A 174 17.08 0.90 -6.76
C ILE A 174 18.30 0.03 -6.95
N ALA A 175 18.62 -0.27 -8.20
CA ALA A 175 19.74 -1.13 -8.52
C ALA A 175 21.07 -0.60 -7.92
N PRO A 176 21.97 -1.47 -7.41
CA PRO A 176 23.17 -1.04 -6.69
C PRO A 176 24.04 -0.02 -7.44
N GLN A 177 24.14 -0.15 -8.76
CA GLN A 177 24.90 0.76 -9.61
C GLN A 177 24.40 2.22 -9.58
N ALA A 178 23.12 2.45 -9.26
CA ALA A 178 22.53 3.77 -9.14
C ALA A 178 22.34 4.24 -7.69
N LEU A 179 22.51 3.35 -6.71
CA LEU A 179 22.28 3.63 -5.29
C LEU A 179 23.11 4.81 -4.77
N LYS A 180 24.35 4.98 -5.26
CA LYS A 180 25.23 6.07 -4.85
C LYS A 180 24.62 7.46 -5.09
N ARG A 181 23.69 7.62 -6.03
CA ARG A 181 22.99 8.91 -6.24
C ARG A 181 22.06 9.27 -5.09
N MET A 182 21.52 8.28 -4.37
CA MET A 182 20.60 8.50 -3.25
C MET A 182 21.30 8.97 -1.99
N THR A 183 22.63 8.86 -1.92
CA THR A 183 23.41 9.20 -0.72
C THR A 183 23.62 10.71 -0.57
N THR A 184 23.21 11.50 -1.56
CA THR A 184 23.24 12.95 -1.54
C THR A 184 21.83 13.55 -1.58
N ASP A 185 20.79 12.75 -1.30
CA ASP A 185 19.42 13.26 -1.20
C ASP A 185 19.33 14.34 -0.13
N ALA A 186 18.48 15.35 -0.36
CA ALA A 186 18.24 16.41 0.60
C ALA A 186 17.65 15.86 1.92
N ASP A 187 16.83 14.81 1.84
CA ASP A 187 16.18 14.20 2.98
C ASP A 187 17.05 13.12 3.63
N ALA A 188 17.22 13.23 4.95
CA ALA A 188 18.06 12.32 5.72
C ALA A 188 17.51 10.89 5.79
N ALA A 189 16.18 10.70 5.77
CA ALA A 189 15.58 9.37 5.75
C ALA A 189 15.92 8.65 4.45
N VAL A 190 15.95 9.35 3.31
CA VAL A 190 16.37 8.77 2.03
C VAL A 190 17.84 8.37 2.04
N ARG A 191 18.72 9.26 2.54
CA ARG A 191 20.16 8.96 2.68
C ARG A 191 20.41 7.77 3.61
N PHE A 192 19.62 7.64 4.68
CA PHE A 192 19.69 6.52 5.62
C PHE A 192 19.31 5.19 4.95
N GLU A 193 18.20 5.14 4.20
CA GLU A 193 17.79 3.96 3.42
C GLU A 193 18.87 3.57 2.39
N ALA A 194 19.55 4.58 1.80
CA ALA A 194 20.66 4.34 0.89
C ALA A 194 21.89 3.76 1.61
N ALA A 195 22.28 4.34 2.75
CA ALA A 195 23.39 3.87 3.58
C ALA A 195 23.18 2.42 4.03
N GLN A 196 21.94 2.04 4.36
CA GLN A 196 21.56 0.68 4.69
C GLN A 196 21.84 -0.35 3.59
N ARG A 197 21.97 0.06 2.33
CA ARG A 197 22.21 -0.84 1.20
C ARG A 197 23.59 -0.71 0.55
N LEU A 198 24.34 0.34 0.86
CA LEU A 198 25.66 0.57 0.28
C LEU A 198 26.65 -0.55 0.62
N ASP A 199 27.60 -0.78 -0.28
CA ASP A 199 28.75 -1.63 0.00
C ASP A 199 29.59 -1.02 1.14
N VAL A 200 30.17 -1.88 1.98
CA VAL A 200 31.02 -1.49 3.11
C VAL A 200 32.16 -0.57 2.68
N ALA A 201 32.74 -0.78 1.48
CA ALA A 201 33.82 0.04 0.94
C ALA A 201 33.38 1.48 0.60
N GLN A 202 32.08 1.74 0.45
CA GLN A 202 31.53 3.05 0.10
C GLN A 202 31.01 3.83 1.32
N LEU A 203 30.74 3.16 2.44
CA LEU A 203 30.26 3.80 3.67
C LEU A 203 31.16 4.92 4.21
N PRO A 204 32.50 4.89 4.08
CA PRO A 204 33.35 6.00 4.54
C PRO A 204 33.01 7.34 3.88
N ASP A 205 32.41 7.36 2.69
CA ASP A 205 31.95 8.58 2.02
C ASP A 205 30.87 9.32 2.85
N LEU A 206 30.16 8.63 3.75
CA LEU A 206 29.07 9.16 4.57
C LEU A 206 29.45 9.43 6.03
N ILE A 207 30.74 9.34 6.37
CA ILE A 207 31.21 9.47 7.76
C ILE A 207 30.91 10.82 8.41
N SER A 208 30.71 11.86 7.60
CA SER A 208 30.39 13.21 8.03
C SER A 208 28.97 13.64 7.65
N ASP A 209 28.06 12.69 7.39
CA ASP A 209 26.66 13.02 7.12
C ASP A 209 26.07 13.82 8.29
N PRO A 210 25.29 14.89 8.05
CA PRO A 210 24.71 15.69 9.12
C PRO A 210 23.70 14.91 9.99
N ASP A 211 23.06 13.86 9.46
CA ASP A 211 22.15 13.03 10.24
C ASP A 211 22.87 11.89 10.94
N TRP A 212 22.72 11.84 12.27
CA TRP A 212 23.39 10.84 13.10
C TRP A 212 23.00 9.39 12.74
N ARG A 213 21.79 9.15 12.19
CA ARG A 213 21.35 7.79 11.80
C ARG A 213 22.18 7.27 10.62
N VAL A 214 22.54 8.15 9.70
CA VAL A 214 23.44 7.80 8.58
C VAL A 214 24.84 7.52 9.11
N ARG A 215 25.38 8.37 9.99
CA ARG A 215 26.68 8.14 10.64
C ARG A 215 26.68 6.87 11.50
N TYR A 216 25.55 6.53 12.12
CA TYR A 216 25.36 5.28 12.86
C TYR A 216 25.50 4.06 11.95
N GLU A 217 24.92 4.06 10.74
CA GLU A 217 25.12 2.98 9.76
C GLU A 217 26.60 2.83 9.38
N VAL A 218 27.31 3.94 9.19
CA VAL A 218 28.77 3.94 8.95
C VAL A 218 29.49 3.32 10.16
N ALA A 219 29.20 3.79 11.37
CA ALA A 219 29.78 3.25 12.60
C ALA A 219 29.53 1.76 12.73
N GLN A 220 28.34 1.27 12.37
CA GLN A 220 27.94 -0.12 12.53
C GLN A 220 28.62 -1.05 11.52
N ARG A 221 28.86 -0.59 10.28
CA ARG A 221 29.20 -1.48 9.15
C ARG A 221 30.51 -1.18 8.44
N ALA A 222 30.97 0.06 8.40
CA ALA A 222 32.21 0.41 7.70
C ALA A 222 33.43 -0.35 8.26
N ALA A 223 34.53 -0.42 7.52
CA ALA A 223 35.72 -1.12 7.98
C ALA A 223 36.29 -0.46 9.26
N LEU A 224 36.91 -1.25 10.14
CA LEU A 224 37.43 -0.76 11.42
C LEU A 224 38.48 0.36 11.23
N ALA A 225 39.18 0.38 10.10
CA ALA A 225 40.16 1.42 9.79
C ALA A 225 39.52 2.81 9.63
N ASP A 226 38.27 2.85 9.14
CA ASP A 226 37.60 4.08 8.70
C ASP A 226 36.75 4.71 9.81
N ILE A 227 36.32 3.95 10.82
CA ILE A 227 35.40 4.44 11.87
C ILE A 227 36.08 5.17 13.03
N ARG A 228 37.41 5.35 13.03
CA ARG A 228 38.13 5.97 14.15
C ARG A 228 37.68 7.41 14.43
N LEU A 229 37.30 8.15 13.39
CA LEU A 229 36.80 9.53 13.54
C LEU A 229 35.48 9.59 14.34
N LEU A 230 34.70 8.50 14.32
CA LEU A 230 33.41 8.42 15.00
C LEU A 230 33.52 8.23 16.53
N LEU A 231 34.72 7.99 17.06
CA LEU A 231 34.98 7.99 18.51
C LEU A 231 34.73 9.36 19.16
N SER A 232 34.77 10.43 18.36
CA SER A 232 34.51 11.80 18.80
C SER A 232 33.23 12.37 18.17
N ASP A 233 32.33 11.52 17.66
CA ASP A 233 31.04 11.96 17.13
C ASP A 233 30.24 12.72 18.20
N GLU A 234 29.36 13.64 17.80
CA GLU A 234 28.50 14.36 18.74
C GLU A 234 27.40 13.47 19.33
N ASP A 235 26.88 12.50 18.56
CA ASP A 235 25.80 11.63 19.02
C ASP A 235 26.38 10.45 19.85
N PRO A 236 25.90 10.24 21.09
CA PRO A 236 26.38 9.16 21.95
C PRO A 236 26.24 7.77 21.33
N ILE A 237 25.16 7.48 20.59
CA ILE A 237 24.94 6.15 20.00
C ILE A 237 25.99 5.87 18.93
N VAL A 238 26.37 6.88 18.15
CA VAL A 238 27.41 6.74 17.13
C VAL A 238 28.77 6.48 17.79
N ARG A 239 29.14 7.28 18.80
CA ARG A 239 30.39 7.08 19.57
C ARG A 239 30.47 5.70 20.20
N GLU A 240 29.44 5.31 20.96
CA GLU A 240 29.38 4.03 21.66
C GLU A 240 29.44 2.85 20.68
N THR A 241 28.82 2.98 19.50
CA THR A 241 28.88 1.94 18.47
C THR A 241 30.29 1.81 17.89
N ALA A 242 30.97 2.93 17.62
CA ALA A 242 32.36 2.92 17.15
C ALA A 242 33.32 2.35 18.20
N GLU A 243 33.19 2.77 19.47
CA GLU A 243 33.95 2.24 20.61
C GLU A 243 33.76 0.72 20.76
N ALA A 244 32.51 0.26 20.74
CA ALA A 244 32.18 -1.16 20.88
C ALA A 244 32.71 -2.01 19.72
N ARG A 245 32.86 -1.46 18.51
CA ARG A 245 33.46 -2.18 17.37
C ARG A 245 34.98 -2.17 17.40
N LEU A 246 35.61 -1.06 17.80
CA LEU A 246 37.08 -0.96 17.89
C LEU A 246 37.64 -1.72 19.10
N GLY A 247 36.88 -1.80 20.20
CA GLY A 247 37.23 -2.60 21.39
C GLY A 247 37.07 -4.11 21.20
N LYS A 248 36.30 -4.54 20.18
CA LYS A 248 36.28 -5.93 19.72
C LYS A 248 37.46 -6.15 18.78
N THR A 249 38.59 -6.60 19.31
CA THR A 249 39.55 -7.34 18.49
C THR A 249 38.82 -8.48 17.76
N PRO A 250 39.21 -8.85 16.53
CA PRO A 250 38.47 -9.84 15.76
C PRO A 250 38.55 -11.21 16.45
N ASP A 251 37.49 -11.57 17.18
CA ASP A 251 37.23 -12.92 17.65
C ASP A 251 36.63 -13.71 16.46
N PRO A 252 37.23 -14.83 16.04
CA PRO A 252 36.73 -15.66 14.94
C PRO A 252 35.36 -16.31 15.19
N SER A 253 34.70 -16.05 16.32
CA SER A 253 33.40 -16.63 16.71
C SER A 253 32.31 -15.59 17.02
N GLY A 254 32.07 -14.64 16.10
CA GLY A 254 31.12 -13.55 16.30
C GLY A 254 29.66 -13.97 16.51
N ARG A 255 29.04 -13.64 17.66
CA ARG A 255 27.57 -13.63 17.79
C ARG A 255 26.86 -12.88 18.94
N LYS A 256 27.52 -12.19 19.89
CA LYS A 256 26.83 -11.83 21.16
C LYS A 256 26.61 -10.36 21.56
N VAL A 257 27.06 -9.35 20.80
CA VAL A 257 27.04 -7.95 21.31
C VAL A 257 26.08 -7.00 20.57
N LEU A 258 25.36 -7.46 19.53
CA LEU A 258 24.51 -6.58 18.71
C LEU A 258 23.11 -6.31 19.30
N GLU A 259 22.60 -7.16 20.21
CA GLU A 259 21.20 -7.12 20.65
C GLU A 259 20.86 -5.95 21.59
N ARG A 260 21.79 -5.48 22.43
CA ARG A 260 21.52 -4.38 23.39
C ARG A 260 21.40 -3.00 22.74
N ASN A 261 22.09 -2.77 21.63
CA ASN A 261 22.07 -1.46 20.98
C ASN A 261 20.82 -1.31 20.09
N HIS A 262 20.24 -2.41 19.59
CA HIS A 262 19.07 -2.38 18.73
C HIS A 262 17.82 -1.84 19.47
N SER A 263 17.62 -2.21 20.74
CA SER A 263 16.45 -1.79 21.52
C SER A 263 16.41 -0.29 21.83
N HIS A 264 17.56 0.34 22.10
CA HIS A 264 17.61 1.81 22.32
C HIS A 264 17.50 2.63 21.04
N ILE A 265 17.73 2.00 19.89
CA ILE A 265 17.60 2.63 18.58
C ILE A 265 16.15 2.62 18.12
N GLU A 266 15.43 1.51 18.31
CA GLU A 266 13.98 1.42 18.04
C GLU A 266 13.16 2.43 18.86
N GLU A 267 13.68 2.90 20.01
CA GLU A 267 13.05 3.93 20.85
C GLU A 267 13.36 5.39 20.39
N ARG A 268 14.38 5.59 19.54
CA ARG A 268 14.83 6.92 19.05
C ARG A 268 14.62 7.15 17.55
N ILE A 269 14.26 6.12 16.78
CA ILE A 269 13.88 6.18 15.35
C ILE A 269 12.36 6.28 15.23
#